data_AF-A0A5M3WWN6-F1
#
_entry.id   AF-A0A5M3WWN6-F1
#
_cell.length_a   1.000
_cell.length_b   1.000
_cell.length_c   1.000
_cell.angle_alpha   90.00
_cell.angle_beta   90.00
_cell.angle_gamma   90.00
#
_symmetry.space_group_name_H-M   'P 1'
#
loop_
_entity.id
_entity.type
_entity.pdbx_description
1 polymer ?
#
loop_
_entity_poly.entity_id
_entity_poly.type
_entity_poly.pdbx_seq_one_letter_code
_entity_poly.pdbx_strand_id
1 'polypeptide(L)'
;MVHVQELVDEIARLLDASVTLEDRSFQLVAYGAQSGDIDAVREEVILRRRATDATRAHFEAYGIATAEGPVRIPAIAGVLGRVCVPLRHKGVTYGYLWLLDSGDLTDDRLKTVEPLVARAAATLARESQTRQVPLDDLFSANPDTRAASAADLEGPLVAMATRAAPGQVAALWTLPHDVRIDLTLTHPAFLVPAAQARDVARRVQDMYGTATGVGAPRQDAADAWESWREALGALRVAEARKIPIAYWDDLGVYRYLVKLPHSELAALAAEAAPLGELAATVECYLDHGGHVQETAAALGVHRQTLYYRLGRAAEATGLNLADGRDRLVLHLALKASHL
;
A
#
# COMPACT_ATOMS: atom_id res chain seq x y z
N MET A 1 -8.94 16.70 -16.23
CA MET A 1 -9.06 17.73 -15.18
C MET A 1 -9.90 18.98 -15.50
N VAL A 2 -9.74 19.70 -16.63
CA VAL A 2 -10.58 20.90 -16.93
C VAL A 2 -12.09 20.59 -16.84
N HIS A 3 -12.52 19.44 -17.35
CA HIS A 3 -13.92 19.00 -17.26
C HIS A 3 -14.42 18.66 -15.85
N VAL A 4 -13.55 18.28 -14.89
CA VAL A 4 -13.98 18.00 -13.51
C VAL A 4 -14.18 19.30 -12.75
N GLN A 5 -13.31 20.29 -12.98
CA GLN A 5 -13.45 21.62 -12.39
C GLN A 5 -14.75 22.29 -12.85
N GLU A 6 -15.07 22.25 -14.15
CA GLU A 6 -16.34 22.78 -14.70
C GLU A 6 -17.58 22.16 -14.04
N LEU A 7 -17.56 20.84 -13.81
CA LEU A 7 -18.65 20.13 -13.13
C LEU A 7 -18.78 20.58 -11.67
N VAL A 8 -17.66 20.73 -10.97
CA VAL A 8 -17.65 21.17 -9.57
C VAL A 8 -18.15 22.61 -9.43
N ASP A 9 -17.74 23.51 -10.33
CA ASP A 9 -18.22 24.89 -10.36
C ASP A 9 -19.72 24.96 -10.68
N GLU A 10 -20.21 24.09 -11.56
CA GLU A 10 -21.64 23.98 -11.86
C GLU A 10 -22.46 23.47 -10.68
N ILE A 11 -21.99 22.43 -9.99
CA ILE A 11 -22.63 21.91 -8.78
C ILE A 11 -22.66 22.98 -7.69
N ALA A 12 -21.53 23.67 -7.46
CA ALA A 12 -21.44 24.74 -6.47
C ALA A 12 -22.46 25.85 -6.73
N ARG A 13 -22.60 26.25 -8.01
CA ARG A 13 -23.57 27.28 -8.41
C ARG A 13 -25.03 26.84 -8.25
N LEU A 14 -25.36 25.59 -8.58
CA LEU A 14 -26.73 25.07 -8.48
C LEU A 14 -27.17 24.86 -7.03
N LEU A 15 -26.23 24.44 -6.17
CA LEU A 15 -26.49 24.21 -4.76
C LEU A 15 -26.26 25.45 -3.89
N ASP A 16 -25.68 26.52 -4.44
CA ASP A 16 -25.23 27.69 -3.68
C ASP A 16 -24.47 27.27 -2.42
N ALA A 17 -23.55 26.31 -2.58
CA ALA A 17 -22.90 25.61 -1.49
C ALA A 17 -21.39 25.48 -1.72
N SER A 18 -20.66 25.38 -0.63
CA SER A 18 -19.22 25.18 -0.67
C SER A 18 -18.89 23.74 -1.04
N VAL A 19 -18.34 23.52 -2.24
CA VAL A 19 -18.09 22.18 -2.78
C VAL A 19 -16.59 21.89 -2.86
N THR A 20 -16.14 20.76 -2.31
CA THR A 20 -14.87 20.15 -2.72
C THR A 20 -15.15 18.80 -3.35
N LEU A 21 -14.39 18.50 -4.40
CA LEU A 21 -14.30 17.17 -4.95
C LEU A 21 -12.94 16.62 -4.56
N GLU A 22 -12.99 15.59 -3.75
CA GLU A 22 -11.84 14.85 -3.29
C GLU A 22 -11.88 13.45 -3.86
N ASP A 23 -10.70 12.86 -3.93
CA ASP A 23 -10.63 11.45 -4.25
C ASP A 23 -10.79 10.53 -3.03
N ARG A 24 -10.78 9.22 -3.26
CA ARG A 24 -10.87 8.22 -2.19
C ARG A 24 -9.72 8.31 -1.18
N SER A 25 -8.62 8.97 -1.54
CA SER A 25 -7.51 9.26 -0.64
C SER A 25 -7.60 10.64 0.01
N PHE A 26 -8.76 11.31 -0.05
CA PHE A 26 -8.99 12.64 0.51
C PHE A 26 -7.96 13.67 -0.01
N GLN A 27 -7.45 13.47 -1.24
CA GLN A 27 -6.71 14.50 -1.96
C GLN A 27 -7.71 15.39 -2.69
N LEU A 28 -7.45 16.69 -2.66
CA LEU A 28 -8.28 17.66 -3.37
C LEU A 28 -8.04 17.56 -4.88
N VAL A 29 -9.09 17.24 -5.63
CA VAL A 29 -9.05 17.15 -7.11
C VAL A 29 -9.54 18.45 -7.73
N ALA A 30 -10.65 18.98 -7.22
CA ALA A 30 -11.27 20.21 -7.68
C ALA A 30 -12.04 20.85 -6.52
N TYR A 31 -12.25 22.16 -6.58
CA TYR A 31 -13.04 22.87 -5.59
C TYR A 31 -13.85 23.96 -6.27
N GLY A 32 -15.11 24.10 -5.87
CA GLY A 32 -15.97 25.17 -6.35
C GLY A 32 -15.75 26.40 -5.50
N ALA A 33 -15.59 27.55 -6.14
CA ALA A 33 -15.65 28.83 -5.44
C ALA A 33 -17.13 29.18 -5.15
N GLN A 34 -17.45 29.64 -3.93
CA GLN A 34 -18.32 30.80 -3.63
C GLN A 34 -18.77 30.85 -2.14
N SER A 35 -19.34 32.01 -1.79
CA SER A 35 -19.56 32.74 -0.52
C SER A 35 -20.13 31.99 0.68
N GLY A 36 -19.45 32.11 1.82
CA GLY A 36 -19.89 31.62 3.13
C GLY A 36 -18.71 31.39 4.07
N ASP A 37 -19.00 30.93 5.29
CA ASP A 37 -17.99 30.62 6.30
C ASP A 37 -17.08 29.45 5.87
N ILE A 38 -15.79 29.57 6.12
CA ILE A 38 -14.77 28.53 5.90
C ILE A 38 -14.42 27.94 7.27
N ASP A 39 -14.35 26.59 7.36
CA ASP A 39 -13.80 25.94 8.55
C ASP A 39 -12.33 25.55 8.39
N ALA A 40 -11.66 25.32 9.51
CA ALA A 40 -10.24 25.00 9.55
C ALA A 40 -9.88 23.74 8.73
N VAL A 41 -10.82 22.77 8.63
CA VAL A 41 -10.63 21.56 7.82
C VAL A 41 -10.55 21.91 6.33
N ARG A 42 -11.41 22.81 5.85
CA ARG A 42 -11.40 23.23 4.45
C ARG A 42 -10.22 24.13 4.12
N GLU A 43 -9.83 25.06 5.01
CA GLU A 43 -8.59 25.83 4.85
C GLU A 43 -7.39 24.89 4.71
N GLU A 44 -7.31 23.88 5.58
CA GLU A 44 -6.21 22.92 5.55
C GLU A 44 -6.23 22.06 4.29
N VAL A 45 -7.38 21.55 3.85
CA VAL A 45 -7.49 20.76 2.61
C VAL A 45 -7.18 21.59 1.37
N ILE A 46 -7.57 22.86 1.30
CA ILE A 46 -7.24 23.73 0.16
C ILE A 46 -5.74 24.08 0.17
N LEU A 47 -5.19 24.44 1.33
CA LEU A 47 -3.79 24.85 1.47
C LEU A 47 -2.82 23.68 1.34
N ARG A 48 -3.14 22.53 1.95
CA ARG A 48 -2.28 21.33 1.98
C ARG A 48 -2.64 20.30 0.91
N ARG A 49 -3.75 20.48 0.19
CA ARG A 49 -4.30 19.55 -0.81
C ARG A 49 -4.56 18.14 -0.29
N ARG A 50 -4.62 17.94 1.03
CA ARG A 50 -4.79 16.65 1.71
C ARG A 50 -5.39 16.83 3.10
N ALA A 51 -6.31 15.94 3.49
CA ALA A 51 -6.79 15.83 4.87
C ALA A 51 -5.84 15.01 5.78
N THR A 52 -5.83 15.30 7.09
CA THR A 52 -5.08 14.50 8.07
C THR A 52 -5.67 13.10 8.24
N ASP A 53 -4.87 12.13 8.70
CA ASP A 53 -5.34 10.75 8.92
C ASP A 53 -6.43 10.68 9.99
N ALA A 54 -6.39 11.55 11.01
CA ALA A 54 -7.42 11.66 12.03
C ALA A 54 -8.75 12.16 11.45
N THR A 55 -8.71 13.16 10.56
CA THR A 55 -9.89 13.67 9.85
C THR A 55 -10.50 12.60 8.95
N ARG A 56 -9.66 11.86 8.22
CA ARG A 56 -10.09 10.74 7.39
C ARG A 56 -10.83 9.69 8.23
N ALA A 57 -10.20 9.19 9.30
CA ALA A 57 -10.77 8.14 10.14
C ALA A 57 -12.13 8.57 10.73
N HIS A 58 -12.25 9.84 11.12
CA HIS A 58 -13.50 10.41 11.60
C HIS A 58 -14.62 10.34 10.55
N PHE A 59 -14.35 10.75 9.31
CA PHE A 59 -15.37 10.74 8.26
C PHE A 59 -15.69 9.32 7.75
N GLU A 60 -14.70 8.44 7.65
CA GLU A 60 -14.91 7.05 7.26
C GLU A 60 -15.83 6.30 8.24
N ALA A 61 -15.81 6.66 9.53
CA ALA A 61 -16.70 6.09 10.55
C ALA A 61 -18.20 6.31 10.27
N TYR A 62 -18.56 7.27 9.41
CA TYR A 62 -19.95 7.49 8.96
C TYR A 62 -20.38 6.55 7.82
N GLY A 63 -19.52 5.61 7.39
CA GLY A 63 -19.86 4.63 6.36
C GLY A 63 -19.84 5.18 4.92
N ILE A 64 -19.23 6.35 4.71
CA ILE A 64 -19.13 7.00 3.38
C ILE A 64 -18.48 6.12 2.31
N ALA A 65 -17.63 5.17 2.71
CA ALA A 65 -16.93 4.26 1.80
C ALA A 65 -17.85 3.23 1.14
N THR A 66 -18.96 2.85 1.80
CA THR A 66 -19.91 1.82 1.35
C THR A 66 -21.28 2.37 1.00
N ALA A 67 -21.60 3.61 1.39
CA ALA A 67 -22.87 4.25 1.10
C ALA A 67 -23.15 4.33 -0.42
N GLU A 68 -24.42 4.15 -0.80
CA GLU A 68 -24.89 4.24 -2.18
C GLU A 68 -25.43 5.62 -2.57
N GLY A 69 -25.57 6.52 -1.59
CA GLY A 69 -26.09 7.87 -1.78
C GLY A 69 -25.50 8.87 -0.77
N PRO A 70 -26.03 10.10 -0.73
CA PRO A 70 -25.55 11.15 0.17
C PRO A 70 -25.56 10.74 1.65
N VAL A 71 -24.50 11.07 2.37
CA VAL A 71 -24.33 10.85 3.81
C VAL A 71 -24.22 12.19 4.51
N ARG A 72 -25.11 12.46 5.46
CA ARG A 72 -25.08 13.69 6.27
C ARG A 72 -24.19 13.50 7.49
N ILE A 73 -23.25 14.41 7.68
CA ILE A 73 -22.30 14.40 8.79
C ILE A 73 -22.55 15.65 9.64
N PRO A 74 -22.95 15.49 10.93
CA PRO A 74 -23.29 16.61 11.79
C PRO A 74 -22.07 17.47 12.12
N ALA A 75 -22.31 18.76 12.42
CA ALA A 75 -21.28 19.66 12.92
C ALA A 75 -20.75 19.20 14.28
N ILE A 76 -19.45 19.40 14.51
CA ILE A 76 -18.80 19.23 15.82
C ILE A 76 -18.03 20.52 16.16
N ALA A 77 -17.51 20.64 17.38
CA ALA A 77 -16.77 21.82 17.79
C ALA A 77 -15.59 22.10 16.83
N GLY A 78 -15.67 23.22 16.10
CA GLY A 78 -14.64 23.65 15.14
C GLY A 78 -14.75 23.04 13.73
N VAL A 79 -15.76 22.21 13.44
CA VAL A 79 -15.97 21.60 12.11
C VAL A 79 -17.44 21.74 11.71
N LEU A 80 -17.69 22.34 10.55
CA LEU A 80 -19.04 22.57 10.04
C LEU A 80 -19.69 21.25 9.58
N GLY A 81 -21.01 21.21 9.72
CA GLY A 81 -21.84 20.12 9.19
C GLY A 81 -21.71 20.05 7.68
N ARG A 82 -21.77 18.84 7.13
CA ARG A 82 -21.54 18.62 5.70
C ARG A 82 -22.25 17.39 5.17
N VAL A 83 -22.51 17.39 3.87
CA VAL A 83 -22.96 16.22 3.13
C VAL A 83 -21.81 15.66 2.32
N CYS A 84 -21.55 14.36 2.48
CA CYS A 84 -20.64 13.60 1.64
C CYS A 84 -21.46 12.83 0.60
N VAL A 85 -21.22 13.07 -0.69
CA VAL A 85 -21.80 12.29 -1.78
C VAL A 85 -20.72 11.37 -2.37
N PRO A 86 -20.80 10.04 -2.20
CA PRO A 86 -19.86 9.10 -2.80
C PRO A 86 -19.92 9.16 -4.33
N LEU A 87 -18.78 9.38 -4.98
CA LEU A 87 -18.66 9.41 -6.44
C LEU A 87 -18.54 7.99 -6.99
N ARG A 88 -19.68 7.35 -7.23
CA ARG A 88 -19.75 5.94 -7.64
C ARG A 88 -19.91 5.76 -9.15
N HIS A 89 -19.17 4.82 -9.73
CA HIS A 89 -19.34 4.36 -11.11
C HIS A 89 -19.23 2.84 -11.18
N LYS A 90 -20.25 2.16 -11.72
CA LYS A 90 -20.34 0.68 -11.79
C LYS A 90 -20.09 -0.04 -10.44
N GLY A 91 -20.68 0.47 -9.36
CA GLY A 91 -20.57 -0.13 -8.01
C GLY A 91 -19.28 0.19 -7.25
N VAL A 92 -18.39 0.99 -7.85
CA VAL A 92 -17.10 1.38 -7.28
C VAL A 92 -17.11 2.86 -6.91
N THR A 93 -16.65 3.21 -5.71
CA THR A 93 -16.48 4.62 -5.28
C THR A 93 -15.09 5.14 -5.66
N TYR A 94 -15.04 6.15 -6.52
CA TYR A 94 -13.82 6.78 -7.01
C TYR A 94 -13.44 8.06 -6.24
N GLY A 95 -14.31 8.56 -5.36
CA GLY A 95 -14.04 9.76 -4.58
C GLY A 95 -15.25 10.23 -3.81
N TYR A 96 -15.15 11.44 -3.28
CA TYR A 96 -16.16 12.06 -2.45
C TYR A 96 -16.39 13.50 -2.91
N LEU A 97 -17.66 13.85 -3.08
CA LEU A 97 -18.06 15.24 -3.21
C LEU A 97 -18.52 15.72 -1.82
N TRP A 98 -17.83 16.71 -1.29
CA TRP A 98 -18.14 17.31 0.00
C TRP A 98 -18.86 18.63 -0.19
N LEU A 99 -19.99 18.77 0.49
CA LEU A 99 -20.83 19.95 0.49
C LEU A 99 -20.93 20.45 1.92
N LEU A 100 -20.49 21.68 2.21
CA LEU A 100 -20.78 22.27 3.53
C LEU A 100 -22.30 22.51 3.63
N ASP A 101 -22.89 22.08 4.75
CA ASP A 101 -24.33 22.15 4.99
C ASP A 101 -24.62 23.28 5.98
N SER A 102 -25.07 24.42 5.46
CA SER A 102 -25.57 25.55 6.25
C SER A 102 -27.00 25.34 6.77
N GLY A 103 -27.62 24.19 6.48
CA GLY A 103 -29.01 23.86 6.82
C GLY A 103 -29.95 23.83 5.61
N ASP A 104 -29.49 24.27 4.44
CA ASP A 104 -30.33 24.43 3.24
C ASP A 104 -30.16 23.32 2.19
N LEU A 105 -29.30 22.33 2.42
CA LEU A 105 -29.07 21.23 1.48
C LEU A 105 -30.09 20.11 1.65
N THR A 106 -31.32 20.28 1.15
CA THR A 106 -32.36 19.23 1.20
C THR A 106 -32.08 18.08 0.22
N ASP A 107 -32.68 16.91 0.45
CA ASP A 107 -32.52 15.74 -0.43
C ASP A 107 -33.01 16.04 -1.86
N ASP A 108 -34.05 16.84 -2.01
CA ASP A 108 -34.55 17.24 -3.34
C ASP A 108 -33.58 18.17 -4.07
N ARG A 109 -32.86 19.04 -3.35
CA ARG A 109 -31.77 19.85 -3.95
C ARG A 109 -30.61 18.96 -4.37
N LEU A 110 -30.21 17.99 -3.55
CA LEU A 110 -29.14 17.03 -3.90
C LEU A 110 -29.50 16.21 -5.15
N LYS A 111 -30.76 15.79 -5.30
CA LYS A 111 -31.24 15.09 -6.50
C LYS A 111 -31.05 15.92 -7.78
N THR A 112 -31.15 17.25 -7.72
CA THR A 112 -31.00 18.09 -8.92
C THR A 112 -29.61 18.02 -9.55
N VAL A 113 -28.58 17.70 -8.75
CA VAL A 113 -27.19 17.60 -9.23
C VAL A 113 -26.71 16.16 -9.44
N GLU A 114 -27.53 15.14 -9.17
CA GLU A 114 -27.18 13.73 -9.38
C GLU A 114 -26.57 13.44 -10.77
N PRO A 115 -27.09 14.00 -11.89
CA PRO A 115 -26.47 13.78 -13.20
C PRO A 115 -25.04 14.33 -13.31
N LEU A 116 -24.75 15.46 -12.65
CA LEU A 116 -23.41 16.05 -12.61
C LEU A 116 -22.46 15.23 -11.74
N VAL A 117 -22.95 14.74 -10.59
CA VAL A 117 -22.23 13.81 -9.71
C VAL A 117 -21.87 12.52 -10.46
N ALA A 118 -22.82 11.94 -11.18
CA ALA A 118 -22.61 10.73 -11.98
C ALA A 118 -21.56 10.95 -13.10
N ARG A 119 -21.58 12.12 -13.76
CA ARG A 119 -20.57 12.50 -14.76
C ARG A 119 -19.18 12.70 -14.15
N ALA A 120 -19.10 13.33 -12.97
CA ALA A 120 -17.85 13.48 -12.23
C ALA A 120 -17.27 12.11 -11.86
N ALA A 121 -18.10 11.20 -11.31
CA ALA A 121 -17.71 9.83 -11.00
C ALA A 121 -17.23 9.05 -12.23
N ALA A 122 -17.94 9.15 -13.36
CA ALA A 122 -17.53 8.50 -14.61
C ALA A 122 -16.21 9.08 -15.17
N THR A 123 -15.98 10.38 -14.97
CA THR A 123 -14.73 11.04 -15.39
C THR A 123 -13.54 10.53 -14.57
N LEU A 124 -13.67 10.47 -13.23
CA LEU A 124 -12.65 9.89 -12.36
C LEU A 124 -12.41 8.41 -12.69
N ALA A 125 -13.47 7.64 -12.97
CA ALA A 125 -13.35 6.25 -13.37
C ALA A 125 -12.56 6.07 -14.68
N ARG A 126 -12.86 6.91 -15.68
CA ARG A 126 -12.12 6.91 -16.96
C ARG A 126 -10.67 7.33 -16.76
N GLU A 127 -10.40 8.36 -15.98
CA GLU A 127 -9.04 8.79 -15.65
C GLU A 127 -8.26 7.66 -14.95
N SER A 128 -8.90 6.92 -14.04
CA SER A 128 -8.32 5.73 -13.41
C SER A 128 -7.99 4.62 -14.42
N GLN A 129 -8.81 4.43 -15.45
CA GLN A 129 -8.58 3.43 -16.50
C GLN A 129 -7.46 3.86 -17.46
N THR A 130 -7.40 5.14 -17.82
CA THR A 130 -6.34 5.67 -18.70
C THR A 130 -4.94 5.60 -18.07
N ARG A 131 -4.86 5.45 -16.75
CA ARG A 131 -3.59 5.23 -16.04
C ARG A 131 -3.10 3.79 -16.09
N GLN A 132 -3.92 2.86 -16.57
CA GLN A 132 -3.51 1.48 -16.72
C GLN A 132 -2.80 1.29 -18.07
N VAL A 133 -1.60 0.73 -18.01
CA VAL A 133 -0.82 0.35 -19.19
C VAL A 133 -0.44 -1.11 -19.01
N PRO A 134 -0.65 -1.99 -20.01
CA PRO A 134 -0.24 -3.38 -19.91
C PRO A 134 1.27 -3.46 -19.65
N LEU A 135 1.66 -4.15 -18.57
CA LEU A 135 3.05 -4.39 -18.20
C LEU A 135 3.45 -5.86 -18.41
N ASP A 136 2.53 -6.71 -18.83
CA ASP A 136 2.73 -8.12 -19.12
C ASP A 136 3.84 -8.35 -20.15
N ASP A 137 3.85 -7.59 -21.24
CA ASP A 137 4.89 -7.67 -22.26
C ASP A 137 6.26 -7.21 -21.72
N LEU A 138 6.28 -6.15 -20.89
CA LEU A 138 7.51 -5.65 -20.26
C LEU A 138 8.07 -6.66 -19.24
N PHE A 139 7.20 -7.47 -18.61
CA PHE A 139 7.57 -8.51 -17.65
C PHE A 139 7.65 -9.91 -18.26
N SER A 140 7.51 -10.02 -19.58
CA SER A 140 7.53 -11.27 -20.32
C SER A 140 8.89 -11.98 -20.22
N ALA A 141 8.89 -13.30 -20.38
CA ALA A 141 10.13 -14.07 -20.51
C ALA A 141 10.89 -13.79 -21.82
N ASN A 142 10.21 -13.29 -22.87
CA ASN A 142 10.81 -13.02 -24.18
C ASN A 142 11.56 -11.67 -24.20
N PRO A 143 12.90 -11.65 -24.40
CA PRO A 143 13.68 -10.42 -24.46
C PRO A 143 13.24 -9.43 -25.55
N ASP A 144 12.86 -9.90 -26.73
CA ASP A 144 12.50 -9.04 -27.86
C ASP A 144 11.18 -8.29 -27.59
N THR A 145 10.22 -8.98 -26.97
CA THR A 145 8.96 -8.39 -26.50
C THR A 145 9.24 -7.29 -25.47
N ARG A 146 10.12 -7.57 -24.48
CA ARG A 146 10.48 -6.58 -23.46
C ARG A 146 11.14 -5.34 -24.06
N ALA A 147 12.07 -5.53 -24.99
CA ALA A 147 12.78 -4.43 -25.63
C ALA A 147 11.82 -3.50 -26.41
N ALA A 148 10.84 -4.06 -27.11
CA ALA A 148 9.83 -3.27 -27.82
C ALA A 148 8.96 -2.45 -26.85
N SER A 149 8.52 -3.05 -25.74
CA SER A 149 7.69 -2.35 -24.73
C SER A 149 8.46 -1.35 -23.89
N ALA A 150 9.78 -1.45 -23.83
CA ALA A 150 10.66 -0.55 -23.08
C ALA A 150 11.05 0.74 -23.84
N ALA A 151 10.80 0.81 -25.15
CA ALA A 151 11.37 1.84 -26.03
C ALA A 151 11.05 3.30 -25.61
N ASP A 152 9.87 3.54 -25.02
CA ASP A 152 9.41 4.87 -24.61
C ASP A 152 9.55 5.12 -23.09
N LEU A 153 10.29 4.25 -22.39
CA LEU A 153 10.46 4.31 -20.94
C LEU A 153 11.86 4.81 -20.58
N GLU A 154 11.91 5.89 -19.81
CA GLU A 154 13.16 6.44 -19.29
C GLU A 154 13.43 5.96 -17.87
N GLY A 155 14.65 5.44 -17.64
CA GLY A 155 15.10 4.96 -16.35
C GLY A 155 15.80 6.03 -15.49
N PRO A 156 16.15 5.69 -14.23
CA PRO A 156 15.99 4.38 -13.62
C PRO A 156 14.56 4.08 -13.12
N LEU A 157 14.11 2.83 -13.26
CA LEU A 157 12.77 2.35 -12.89
C LEU A 157 12.83 1.27 -11.81
N VAL A 158 11.76 1.19 -11.00
CA VAL A 158 11.53 0.19 -9.96
C VAL A 158 10.15 -0.40 -10.17
N ALA A 159 10.03 -1.73 -10.12
CA ALA A 159 8.74 -2.40 -10.09
C ALA A 159 8.26 -2.61 -8.64
N MET A 160 6.95 -2.57 -8.44
CA MET A 160 6.29 -2.89 -7.17
C MET A 160 5.13 -3.84 -7.40
N ALA A 161 4.93 -4.75 -6.44
CA ALA A 161 3.80 -5.66 -6.41
C ALA A 161 3.06 -5.49 -5.08
N THR A 162 1.74 -5.43 -5.11
CA THR A 162 0.90 -5.39 -3.89
C THR A 162 -0.23 -6.40 -3.99
N ARG A 163 -0.83 -6.79 -2.86
CA ARG A 163 -2.03 -7.63 -2.85
C ARG A 163 -3.27 -6.76 -2.93
N ALA A 164 -4.11 -6.94 -3.93
CA ALA A 164 -5.45 -6.35 -3.91
C ALA A 164 -6.34 -7.07 -2.89
N ALA A 165 -6.98 -6.34 -1.99
CA ALA A 165 -8.11 -6.88 -1.23
C ALA A 165 -9.38 -6.86 -2.12
N PRO A 166 -10.21 -7.92 -2.12
CA PRO A 166 -11.46 -7.93 -2.88
C PRO A 166 -12.35 -6.73 -2.53
N GLY A 167 -12.87 -6.03 -3.55
CA GLY A 167 -13.77 -4.89 -3.38
C GLY A 167 -13.07 -3.56 -3.03
N GLN A 168 -11.75 -3.54 -2.86
CA GLN A 168 -11.00 -2.32 -2.60
C GLN A 168 -10.62 -1.62 -3.90
N VAL A 169 -10.91 -0.32 -3.95
CA VAL A 169 -10.73 0.49 -5.14
C VAL A 169 -9.54 1.40 -4.90
N ALA A 170 -8.54 1.23 -5.74
CA ALA A 170 -7.28 1.91 -5.67
C ALA A 170 -7.44 3.33 -6.25
N ALA A 171 -7.11 4.36 -5.47
CA ALA A 171 -7.07 5.75 -5.92
C ALA A 171 -5.85 6.02 -6.82
N LEU A 172 -5.75 5.29 -7.94
CA LEU A 172 -4.59 5.30 -8.85
C LEU A 172 -4.26 6.71 -9.37
N TRP A 173 -5.26 7.59 -9.42
CA TRP A 173 -5.08 8.97 -9.87
C TRP A 173 -4.29 9.86 -8.88
N THR A 174 -4.09 9.40 -7.64
CA THR A 174 -3.24 10.08 -6.63
C THR A 174 -1.74 9.89 -6.87
N LEU A 175 -1.38 8.92 -7.72
CA LEU A 175 0.01 8.62 -8.02
C LEU A 175 0.58 9.66 -9.01
N PRO A 176 1.90 9.87 -9.03
CA PRO A 176 2.57 10.64 -10.09
C PRO A 176 2.21 10.11 -11.49
N HIS A 177 2.18 11.00 -12.50
CA HIS A 177 1.70 10.66 -13.86
C HIS A 177 2.64 9.75 -14.65
N ASP A 178 3.90 9.72 -14.24
CA ASP A 178 4.99 8.88 -14.76
C ASP A 178 4.99 7.47 -14.13
N VAL A 179 4.10 7.19 -13.16
CA VAL A 179 3.86 5.83 -12.68
C VAL A 179 2.98 5.07 -13.66
N ARG A 180 3.46 3.91 -14.14
CA ARG A 180 2.67 2.98 -14.95
C ARG A 180 2.07 1.91 -14.05
N ILE A 181 0.83 1.53 -14.32
CA ILE A 181 0.05 0.68 -13.43
C ILE A 181 -0.60 -0.42 -14.26
N ASP A 182 -0.52 -1.65 -13.78
CA ASP A 182 -1.25 -2.78 -14.38
C ASP A 182 -2.02 -3.52 -13.29
N LEU A 183 -3.35 -3.46 -13.35
CA LEU A 183 -4.24 -4.16 -12.42
C LEU A 183 -4.74 -5.50 -12.96
N THR A 184 -4.35 -5.87 -14.19
CA THR A 184 -4.80 -7.11 -14.85
C THR A 184 -3.95 -8.32 -14.45
N LEU A 185 -2.73 -8.07 -13.95
CA LEU A 185 -1.86 -9.09 -13.41
C LEU A 185 -2.39 -9.64 -12.08
N THR A 186 -1.96 -10.87 -11.72
CA THR A 186 -2.34 -11.54 -10.47
C THR A 186 -2.11 -10.67 -9.23
N HIS A 187 -1.04 -9.89 -9.23
CA HIS A 187 -0.76 -8.87 -8.22
C HIS A 187 -0.74 -7.53 -8.95
N PRO A 188 -1.49 -6.51 -8.50
CA PRO A 188 -1.35 -5.16 -9.03
C PRO A 188 0.11 -4.73 -9.11
N ALA A 189 0.51 -4.34 -10.31
CA ALA A 189 1.88 -3.97 -10.62
C ALA A 189 2.00 -2.47 -10.83
N PHE A 190 3.12 -1.91 -10.36
CA PHE A 190 3.48 -0.52 -10.54
C PHE A 190 4.90 -0.46 -11.07
N LEU A 191 5.11 0.31 -12.13
CA LEU A 191 6.44 0.68 -12.61
C LEU A 191 6.65 2.15 -12.32
N VAL A 192 7.68 2.44 -11.53
CA VAL A 192 7.83 3.72 -10.85
C VAL A 192 9.25 4.25 -11.09
N PRO A 193 9.44 5.55 -11.38
CA PRO A 193 10.77 6.16 -11.36
C PRO A 193 11.46 5.94 -10.01
N ALA A 194 12.70 5.47 -10.02
CA ALA A 194 13.39 5.03 -8.80
C ALA A 194 13.47 6.12 -7.72
N ALA A 195 13.61 7.39 -8.12
CA ALA A 195 13.63 8.53 -7.22
C ALA A 195 12.32 8.71 -6.41
N GLN A 196 11.21 8.18 -6.90
CA GLN A 196 9.87 8.29 -6.30
C GLN A 196 9.44 7.00 -5.60
N ALA A 197 10.25 5.94 -5.65
CA ALA A 197 9.84 4.59 -5.26
C ALA A 197 9.36 4.50 -3.79
N ARG A 198 10.04 5.18 -2.86
CA ARG A 198 9.64 5.13 -1.44
C ARG A 198 8.30 5.79 -1.18
N ASP A 199 8.04 6.95 -1.78
CA ASP A 199 6.80 7.69 -1.59
C ASP A 199 5.62 7.00 -2.26
N VAL A 200 5.82 6.46 -3.47
CA VAL A 200 4.79 5.68 -4.17
C VAL A 200 4.48 4.39 -3.42
N ALA A 201 5.48 3.67 -2.90
CA ALA A 201 5.24 2.46 -2.12
C ALA A 201 4.37 2.72 -0.88
N ARG A 202 4.58 3.83 -0.16
CA ARG A 202 3.72 4.23 0.97
C ARG A 202 2.30 4.54 0.51
N ARG A 203 2.12 5.31 -0.58
CA ARG A 203 0.79 5.60 -1.12
C ARG A 203 0.05 4.34 -1.55
N VAL A 204 0.74 3.39 -2.18
CA VAL A 204 0.18 2.09 -2.57
C VAL A 204 -0.21 1.30 -1.33
N GLN A 205 0.66 1.23 -0.32
CA GLN A 205 0.35 0.53 0.93
C GLN A 205 -0.84 1.16 1.68
N ASP A 206 -0.93 2.49 1.75
CA ASP A 206 -2.07 3.22 2.33
C ASP A 206 -3.37 2.94 1.55
N MET A 207 -3.27 2.88 0.22
CA MET A 207 -4.39 2.71 -0.69
C MET A 207 -5.00 1.31 -0.65
N TYR A 208 -4.15 0.28 -0.56
CA TYR A 208 -4.57 -1.12 -0.52
C TYR A 208 -4.66 -1.68 0.90
N GLY A 209 -4.00 -1.09 1.90
CA GLY A 209 -3.99 -1.60 3.27
C GLY A 209 -3.31 -2.97 3.41
N THR A 210 -2.61 -3.43 2.38
CA THR A 210 -1.97 -4.75 2.31
C THR A 210 -0.46 -4.62 2.13
N ALA A 211 0.24 -5.75 2.26
CA ALA A 211 1.67 -5.82 2.04
C ALA A 211 2.05 -5.40 0.60
N THR A 212 3.16 -4.68 0.48
CA THR A 212 3.75 -4.25 -0.81
C THR A 212 5.21 -4.68 -0.89
N GLY A 213 5.59 -5.34 -1.97
CA GLY A 213 6.97 -5.67 -2.31
C GLY A 213 7.53 -4.70 -3.34
N VAL A 214 8.78 -4.28 -3.15
CA VAL A 214 9.48 -3.32 -4.01
C VAL A 214 10.79 -3.94 -4.49
N GLY A 215 10.99 -3.98 -5.81
CA GLY A 215 12.22 -4.49 -6.44
C GLY A 215 13.39 -3.50 -6.33
N ALA A 216 14.57 -3.91 -6.78
CA ALA A 216 15.71 -3.00 -6.88
C ALA A 216 15.61 -2.15 -8.17
N PRO A 217 16.23 -0.95 -8.20
CA PRO A 217 16.20 -0.09 -9.38
C PRO A 217 16.94 -0.72 -10.57
N ARG A 218 16.45 -0.43 -11.77
CA ARG A 218 17.04 -0.80 -13.06
C ARG A 218 17.26 0.44 -13.91
N GLN A 219 18.46 0.59 -14.44
CA GLN A 219 18.82 1.74 -15.28
C GLN A 219 18.14 1.65 -16.64
N ASP A 220 18.16 0.46 -17.23
CA ASP A 220 17.44 0.15 -18.46
C ASP A 220 16.00 -0.29 -18.14
N ALA A 221 15.03 0.26 -18.86
CA ALA A 221 13.64 -0.14 -18.74
C ALA A 221 13.41 -1.58 -19.22
N ALA A 222 14.22 -2.09 -20.17
CA ALA A 222 14.13 -3.48 -20.63
C ALA A 222 14.47 -4.50 -19.53
N ASP A 223 15.17 -4.06 -18.47
CA ASP A 223 15.51 -4.88 -17.30
C ASP A 223 14.45 -4.80 -16.18
N ALA A 224 13.38 -4.01 -16.34
CA ALA A 224 12.32 -3.86 -15.35
C ALA A 224 11.66 -5.18 -14.93
N TRP A 225 11.66 -6.20 -15.79
CA TRP A 225 11.20 -7.56 -15.48
C TRP A 225 11.95 -8.20 -14.31
N GLU A 226 13.24 -7.88 -14.12
CA GLU A 226 14.00 -8.36 -12.98
C GLU A 226 13.52 -7.69 -11.70
N SER A 227 13.36 -6.37 -11.73
CA SER A 227 12.78 -5.60 -10.62
C SER A 227 11.40 -6.14 -10.26
N TRP A 228 10.60 -6.54 -11.25
CA TRP A 228 9.29 -7.17 -11.03
C TRP A 228 9.39 -8.51 -10.30
N ARG A 229 10.30 -9.39 -10.73
CA ARG A 229 10.55 -10.68 -10.04
C ARG A 229 11.02 -10.46 -8.59
N GLU A 230 11.87 -9.47 -8.38
CA GLU A 230 12.32 -9.06 -7.05
C GLU A 230 11.16 -8.52 -6.20
N ALA A 231 10.29 -7.69 -6.78
CA ALA A 231 9.10 -7.15 -6.11
C ALA A 231 8.13 -8.25 -5.67
N LEU A 232 7.90 -9.28 -6.51
CA LEU A 232 7.10 -10.45 -6.12
C LEU A 232 7.73 -11.23 -4.97
N GLY A 233 9.06 -11.43 -5.00
CA GLY A 233 9.79 -12.05 -3.90
C GLY A 233 9.69 -11.22 -2.60
N ALA A 234 9.88 -9.91 -2.70
CA ALA A 234 9.74 -9.00 -1.57
C ALA A 234 8.31 -8.99 -1.02
N LEU A 235 7.28 -9.05 -1.87
CA LEU A 235 5.87 -9.13 -1.46
C LEU A 235 5.63 -10.41 -0.66
N ARG A 236 6.13 -11.55 -1.12
CA ARG A 236 6.01 -12.83 -0.39
C ARG A 236 6.65 -12.74 1.01
N VAL A 237 7.84 -12.14 1.12
CA VAL A 237 8.47 -11.92 2.43
C VAL A 237 7.65 -10.95 3.28
N ALA A 238 7.12 -9.88 2.67
CA ALA A 238 6.32 -8.89 3.36
C ALA A 238 5.07 -9.50 4.02
N GLU A 239 4.38 -10.37 3.28
CA GLU A 239 3.21 -11.09 3.76
C GLU A 239 3.55 -12.06 4.89
N ALA A 240 4.57 -12.89 4.69
CA ALA A 240 4.92 -13.92 5.65
C ALA A 240 5.45 -13.33 6.98
N ARG A 241 6.18 -12.22 6.89
CA ARG A 241 6.72 -11.46 8.04
C ARG A 241 5.75 -10.39 8.58
N LYS A 242 4.58 -10.22 7.96
CA LYS A 242 3.57 -9.20 8.31
C LYS A 242 4.14 -7.78 8.39
N ILE A 243 5.04 -7.44 7.48
CA ILE A 243 5.57 -6.07 7.32
C ILE A 243 4.80 -5.36 6.20
N PRO A 244 4.48 -4.06 6.36
CA PRO A 244 3.63 -3.34 5.40
C PRO A 244 4.31 -3.17 4.03
N ILE A 245 5.62 -2.90 4.03
CA ILE A 245 6.41 -2.72 2.81
C ILE A 245 7.74 -3.44 2.98
N ALA A 246 8.14 -4.24 1.99
CA ALA A 246 9.47 -4.85 1.93
C ALA A 246 10.22 -4.36 0.68
N TYR A 247 11.43 -3.87 0.87
CA TYR A 247 12.33 -3.49 -0.20
C TYR A 247 13.34 -4.61 -0.43
N TRP A 248 13.52 -5.02 -1.69
CA TRP A 248 14.39 -6.14 -2.07
C TRP A 248 15.82 -6.02 -1.52
N ASP A 249 16.39 -4.81 -1.58
CA ASP A 249 17.76 -4.53 -1.11
C ASP A 249 17.90 -4.68 0.41
N ASP A 250 16.81 -4.51 1.15
CA ASP A 250 16.78 -4.56 2.62
C ASP A 250 16.47 -5.99 3.15
N LEU A 251 16.17 -6.95 2.28
CA LEU A 251 15.72 -8.30 2.67
C LEU A 251 16.83 -9.20 3.26
N GLY A 252 18.11 -8.84 3.10
CA GLY A 252 19.23 -9.66 3.54
C GLY A 252 19.14 -11.09 2.99
N VAL A 253 19.16 -12.09 3.88
CA VAL A 253 19.13 -13.51 3.49
C VAL A 253 17.80 -13.94 2.84
N TYR A 254 16.69 -13.28 3.16
CA TYR A 254 15.37 -13.63 2.63
C TYR A 254 15.30 -13.51 1.10
N ARG A 255 16.10 -12.63 0.48
CA ARG A 255 16.18 -12.48 -0.99
C ARG A 255 16.69 -13.74 -1.70
N TYR A 256 17.42 -14.59 -0.98
CA TYR A 256 17.89 -15.88 -1.50
C TYR A 256 16.91 -17.00 -1.17
N LEU A 257 16.41 -17.03 0.07
CA LEU A 257 15.47 -18.05 0.52
C LEU A 257 14.17 -18.03 -0.30
N VAL A 258 13.66 -16.85 -0.66
CA VAL A 258 12.41 -16.73 -1.43
C VAL A 258 12.52 -17.26 -2.86
N LYS A 259 13.74 -17.43 -3.38
CA LYS A 259 14.01 -18.01 -4.71
C LYS A 259 14.00 -19.55 -4.70
N LEU A 260 14.07 -20.18 -3.53
CA LEU A 260 14.04 -21.63 -3.43
C LEU A 260 12.65 -22.17 -3.78
N PRO A 261 12.58 -23.34 -4.43
CA PRO A 261 11.31 -24.07 -4.57
C PRO A 261 10.67 -24.30 -3.20
N HIS A 262 9.33 -24.31 -3.16
CA HIS A 262 8.60 -24.47 -1.91
C HIS A 262 9.00 -25.74 -1.13
N SER A 263 9.29 -26.84 -1.83
CA SER A 263 9.76 -28.10 -1.22
C SER A 263 11.12 -27.99 -0.55
N GLU A 264 12.07 -27.27 -1.17
CA GLU A 264 13.41 -27.08 -0.59
C GLU A 264 13.37 -26.13 0.59
N LEU A 265 12.57 -25.06 0.49
CA LEU A 265 12.37 -24.14 1.59
C LEU A 265 11.71 -24.83 2.79
N ALA A 266 10.71 -25.68 2.54
CA ALA A 266 10.06 -26.47 3.59
C ALA A 266 11.02 -27.49 4.22
N ALA A 267 11.87 -28.13 3.43
CA ALA A 267 12.90 -29.04 3.94
C ALA A 267 13.90 -28.30 4.84
N LEU A 268 14.36 -27.12 4.42
CA LEU A 268 15.25 -26.27 5.22
C LEU A 268 14.57 -25.81 6.52
N ALA A 269 13.30 -25.36 6.45
CA ALA A 269 12.54 -24.97 7.63
C ALA A 269 12.33 -26.13 8.62
N ALA A 270 12.18 -27.36 8.12
CA ALA A 270 12.00 -28.54 8.95
C ALA A 270 13.23 -28.87 9.82
N GLU A 271 14.43 -28.41 9.45
CA GLU A 271 15.63 -28.57 10.28
C GLU A 271 15.52 -27.82 11.62
N ALA A 272 14.71 -26.76 11.69
CA ALA A 272 14.43 -26.03 12.93
C ALA A 272 13.27 -26.63 13.75
N ALA A 273 12.51 -27.60 13.22
CA ALA A 273 11.35 -28.18 13.89
C ALA A 273 11.63 -28.74 15.30
N PRO A 274 12.78 -29.39 15.57
CA PRO A 274 13.10 -29.90 16.91
C PRO A 274 13.22 -28.82 17.99
N LEU A 275 13.41 -27.54 17.61
CA LEU A 275 13.53 -26.44 18.58
C LEU A 275 12.20 -26.17 19.30
N GLY A 276 11.05 -26.40 18.67
CA GLY A 276 9.74 -26.12 19.24
C GLY A 276 9.66 -24.72 19.87
N GLU A 277 9.33 -24.65 21.17
CA GLU A 277 9.25 -23.39 21.94
C GLU A 277 10.58 -22.61 22.04
N LEU A 278 11.72 -23.26 21.80
CA LEU A 278 13.04 -22.65 21.90
C LEU A 278 13.43 -21.88 20.63
N ALA A 279 12.68 -22.04 19.53
CA ALA A 279 12.99 -21.42 18.24
C ALA A 279 13.23 -19.91 18.34
N ALA A 280 12.33 -19.18 19.02
CA ALA A 280 12.47 -17.74 19.21
C ALA A 280 13.70 -17.35 20.05
N THR A 281 14.08 -18.17 21.04
CA THR A 281 15.28 -17.92 21.86
C THR A 281 16.55 -18.14 21.03
N VAL A 282 16.60 -19.21 20.24
CA VAL A 282 17.76 -19.52 19.38
C VAL A 282 17.87 -18.50 18.25
N GLU A 283 16.77 -18.12 17.60
CA GLU A 283 16.78 -17.09 16.56
C GLU A 283 17.28 -15.76 17.12
N CYS A 284 16.80 -15.33 18.29
CA CYS A 284 17.28 -14.12 18.94
C CYS A 284 18.78 -14.19 19.25
N TYR A 285 19.28 -15.33 19.72
CA TYR A 285 20.70 -15.56 19.97
C TYR A 285 21.54 -15.41 18.69
N LEU A 286 21.08 -16.01 17.58
CA LEU A 286 21.78 -15.97 16.30
C LEU A 286 21.71 -14.58 15.64
N ASP A 287 20.58 -13.88 15.76
CA ASP A 287 20.41 -12.50 15.28
C ASP A 287 21.35 -11.52 16.01
N HIS A 288 21.70 -11.77 17.27
CA HIS A 288 22.72 -11.03 18.03
C HIS A 288 24.14 -11.63 17.88
N GLY A 289 24.42 -12.37 16.80
CA GLY A 289 25.75 -12.92 16.52
C GLY A 289 26.26 -13.94 17.54
N GLY A 290 25.39 -14.47 18.39
CA GLY A 290 25.74 -15.33 19.51
C GLY A 290 26.17 -14.58 20.79
N HIS A 291 25.88 -13.29 20.92
CA HIS A 291 26.17 -12.53 22.14
C HIS A 291 25.16 -12.80 23.24
N VAL A 292 25.58 -13.56 24.26
CA VAL A 292 24.73 -13.99 25.38
C VAL A 292 24.16 -12.81 26.17
N GLN A 293 24.94 -11.77 26.46
CA GLN A 293 24.44 -10.61 27.23
C GLN A 293 23.35 -9.86 26.48
N GLU A 294 23.58 -9.56 25.20
CA GLU A 294 22.61 -8.82 24.37
C GLU A 294 21.34 -9.63 24.16
N THR A 295 21.48 -10.93 23.88
CA THR A 295 20.36 -11.86 23.75
C THR A 295 19.52 -11.94 25.02
N ALA A 296 20.17 -12.08 26.18
CA ALA A 296 19.47 -12.18 27.46
C ALA A 296 18.70 -10.88 27.77
N ALA A 297 19.31 -9.72 27.48
CA ALA A 297 18.66 -8.43 27.61
C ALA A 297 17.46 -8.28 26.66
N ALA A 298 17.63 -8.63 25.38
CA ALA A 298 16.56 -8.58 24.37
C ALA A 298 15.37 -9.49 24.71
N LEU A 299 15.64 -10.66 25.29
CA LEU A 299 14.61 -11.62 25.72
C LEU A 299 14.03 -11.34 27.12
N GLY A 300 14.61 -10.39 27.88
CA GLY A 300 14.19 -10.09 29.25
C GLY A 300 14.40 -11.26 30.23
N VAL A 301 15.42 -12.09 30.01
CA VAL A 301 15.72 -13.27 30.85
C VAL A 301 17.09 -13.17 31.50
N HIS A 302 17.29 -13.92 32.59
CA HIS A 302 18.62 -14.04 33.19
C HIS A 302 19.56 -14.88 32.31
N ARG A 303 20.87 -14.55 32.30
CA ARG A 303 21.89 -15.28 31.52
C ARG A 303 21.88 -16.80 31.74
N GLN A 304 21.64 -17.26 32.97
CA GLN A 304 21.58 -18.69 33.29
C GLN A 304 20.38 -19.37 32.63
N THR A 305 19.23 -18.69 32.57
CA THR A 305 18.05 -19.17 31.87
C THR A 305 18.32 -19.28 30.37
N LEU A 306 19.04 -18.31 29.80
CA LEU A 306 19.45 -18.37 28.39
C LEU A 306 20.38 -19.56 28.13
N TYR A 307 21.42 -19.77 28.94
CA TYR A 307 22.31 -20.93 28.79
C TYR A 307 21.55 -22.26 28.87
N TYR A 308 20.61 -22.38 29.81
CA TYR A 308 19.76 -23.56 29.93
C TYR A 308 18.93 -23.80 28.66
N ARG A 309 18.31 -22.75 28.10
CA ARG A 309 17.52 -22.86 26.85
C ARG A 309 18.38 -23.22 25.65
N LEU A 310 19.57 -22.61 25.52
CA LEU A 310 20.50 -22.93 24.43
C LEU A 310 21.06 -24.36 24.55
N GLY A 311 21.32 -24.84 25.77
CA GLY A 311 21.71 -26.24 26.02
C GLY A 311 20.62 -27.22 25.59
N ARG A 312 19.36 -26.97 25.99
CA ARG A 312 18.22 -27.79 25.56
C ARG A 312 18.01 -27.76 24.04
N ALA A 313 18.25 -26.61 23.40
CA ALA A 313 18.17 -26.50 21.95
C ALA A 313 19.25 -27.34 21.25
N ALA A 314 20.49 -27.33 21.76
CA ALA A 314 21.57 -28.17 21.25
C ALA A 314 21.26 -29.67 21.43
N GLU A 315 20.71 -30.07 22.59
CA GLU A 315 20.27 -31.45 22.83
C GLU A 315 19.14 -31.88 21.87
N ALA A 316 18.15 -31.02 21.64
CA ALA A 316 17.00 -31.32 20.79
C ALA A 316 17.36 -31.43 19.29
N THR A 317 18.31 -30.60 18.83
CA THR A 317 18.72 -30.55 17.43
C THR A 317 19.92 -31.44 17.11
N GLY A 318 20.70 -31.82 18.12
CA GLY A 318 21.99 -32.49 17.96
C GLY A 318 23.10 -31.59 17.41
N LEU A 319 22.86 -30.28 17.29
CA LEU A 319 23.77 -29.30 16.68
C LEU A 319 24.54 -28.53 17.75
N ASN A 320 25.80 -28.21 17.45
CA ASN A 320 26.68 -27.48 18.34
C ASN A 320 26.59 -25.97 18.10
N LEU A 321 25.89 -25.26 18.99
CA LEU A 321 25.80 -23.79 18.93
C LEU A 321 27.12 -23.06 19.21
N ALA A 322 28.25 -23.73 19.44
CA ALA A 322 29.58 -23.11 19.40
C ALA A 322 30.23 -23.18 18.01
N ASP A 323 29.75 -24.05 17.12
CA ASP A 323 30.24 -24.22 15.76
C ASP A 323 29.54 -23.25 14.79
N GLY A 324 30.31 -22.63 13.89
CA GLY A 324 29.79 -21.63 12.97
C GLY A 324 28.90 -22.21 11.87
N ARG A 325 29.17 -23.44 11.41
CA ARG A 325 28.37 -24.11 10.38
C ARG A 325 27.02 -24.54 10.96
N ASP A 326 27.01 -25.12 12.15
CA ASP A 326 25.78 -25.53 12.82
C ASP A 326 24.87 -24.33 13.13
N ARG A 327 25.46 -23.20 13.58
CA ARG A 327 24.73 -21.93 13.71
C ARG A 327 24.12 -21.47 12.41
N LEU A 328 24.87 -21.49 11.31
CA LEU A 328 24.40 -21.04 10.00
C LEU A 328 23.21 -21.88 9.52
N VAL A 329 23.31 -23.20 9.65
CA VAL A 329 22.24 -24.14 9.29
C VAL A 329 20.97 -23.81 10.07
N LEU A 330 21.06 -23.70 11.40
CA LEU A 330 19.91 -23.36 12.23
C LEU A 330 19.36 -21.96 11.93
N HIS A 331 20.23 -20.99 11.68
CA HIS A 331 19.80 -19.63 11.37
C HIS A 331 19.00 -19.60 10.06
N LEU A 332 19.51 -20.26 9.01
CA LEU A 332 18.81 -20.38 7.74
C LEU A 332 17.49 -21.13 7.88
N ALA A 333 17.46 -22.24 8.63
CA ALA A 333 16.25 -23.00 8.91
C ALA A 333 15.18 -22.15 9.63
N LEU A 334 15.60 -21.39 10.65
CA LEU A 334 14.72 -20.45 11.35
C LEU A 334 14.21 -19.35 10.42
N LYS A 335 15.09 -18.74 9.60
CA LYS A 335 14.67 -17.71 8.62
C LYS A 335 13.71 -18.29 7.58
N ALA A 336 13.95 -19.51 7.10
CA ALA A 336 13.08 -20.22 6.17
C ALA A 336 11.70 -20.53 6.77
N SER A 337 11.61 -20.81 8.08
CA SER A 337 10.33 -21.09 8.75
C SER A 337 9.36 -19.90 8.79
N HIS A 338 9.86 -18.69 8.48
CA HIS A 338 9.03 -17.49 8.36
C HIS A 338 8.47 -17.27 6.94
N LEU A 339 8.74 -18.14 5.95
CA LEU A 339 8.42 -17.96 4.53
C LEU A 339 7.52 -19.05 3.92
#